data_AF-A0A920HH63-F1
#
_entry.id   AF-A0A920HH63-F1
#
_cell.length_a   1.000
_cell.length_b   1.000
_cell.length_c   1.000
_cell.angle_alpha   90.00
_cell.angle_beta   90.00
_cell.angle_gamma   90.00
#
_symmetry.space_group_name_H-M   'P 1'
#
loop_
_entity.id
_entity.type
_entity.pdbx_description
1 polymer ?
#
loop_
_entity_poly.entity_id
_entity_poly.type
_entity_poly.pdbx_seq_one_letter_code
_entity_poly.pdbx_strand_id
1 'polypeptide(L)'
;MNISVKDKQDLLSSLNIENRALKCLKFLNVEYEKLALKNDIQSKVRNDLDQQQREYYLQQQMKTIQEELGENSYQEDIQELVNKSKNKNWNQDIKEHFEKELAKLKRMNSQVAEYSVQRNYLDLIVDLPWENYSEDNFDLNKAQKILDRDHLDLMMLKREL
;
A
#
# COMPACT_ATOMS: atom_id res chain seq x y z
N MET A 1 -27.75 18.46 44.66
CA MET A 1 -29.06 17.82 44.47
C MET A 1 -29.91 18.68 43.54
N ASN A 2 -29.86 18.36 42.24
CA ASN A 2 -30.79 18.93 41.27
C ASN A 2 -32.11 18.14 41.32
N ILE A 3 -32.93 18.44 42.32
CA ILE A 3 -34.28 17.90 42.47
C ILE A 3 -35.31 19.02 42.29
N SER A 4 -36.50 18.64 41.81
CA SER A 4 -37.61 19.57 41.58
C SER A 4 -37.97 20.31 42.88
N VAL A 5 -38.43 21.55 42.75
CA VAL A 5 -38.88 22.37 43.89
C VAL A 5 -39.97 21.62 44.68
N LYS A 6 -40.83 20.87 43.98
CA LYS A 6 -41.91 20.07 44.56
C LYS A 6 -41.36 18.94 45.45
N ASP A 7 -40.33 18.24 45.00
CA ASP A 7 -39.69 17.16 45.74
C ASP A 7 -38.91 17.68 46.96
N LYS A 8 -38.29 18.86 46.84
CA LYS A 8 -37.65 19.53 47.99
C LYS A 8 -38.66 19.84 49.08
N GLN A 9 -39.84 20.33 48.69
CA GLN A 9 -40.90 20.70 49.61
C GLN A 9 -41.49 19.45 50.28
N ASP A 10 -41.71 18.36 49.53
CA ASP A 10 -42.18 17.08 50.06
C ASP A 10 -41.19 16.42 51.05
N LEU A 11 -39.90 16.64 50.84
CA LEU A 11 -38.84 16.17 51.72
C LEU A 11 -38.77 16.99 53.03
N LEU A 12 -38.98 18.32 52.95
CA LEU A 12 -39.06 19.20 54.12
C LEU A 12 -40.35 19.01 54.92
N SER A 13 -41.45 18.63 54.27
CA SER A 13 -42.75 18.35 54.91
C SER A 13 -42.81 16.98 55.61
N SER A 14 -41.81 16.12 55.42
CA SER A 14 -41.78 14.79 56.05
C SER A 14 -41.44 14.89 57.55
N LEU A 15 -42.42 14.61 58.43
CA LEU A 15 -42.29 14.72 59.89
C LEU A 15 -41.32 13.69 60.51
N ASN A 16 -41.25 12.48 59.95
CA ASN A 16 -40.34 11.42 60.41
C ASN A 16 -38.94 11.56 59.79
N ILE A 17 -37.92 11.62 60.65
CA ILE A 17 -36.50 11.81 60.28
C ILE A 17 -35.91 10.63 59.50
N GLU A 18 -36.29 9.40 59.83
CA GLU A 18 -35.79 8.19 59.15
C GLU A 18 -36.29 8.14 57.71
N ASN A 19 -37.59 8.38 57.51
CA ASN A 19 -38.18 8.45 56.18
C ASN A 19 -37.60 9.58 55.33
N ARG A 20 -37.27 10.71 55.97
CA ARG A 20 -36.62 11.85 55.29
C ARG A 20 -35.20 11.49 54.85
N ALA A 21 -34.43 10.84 55.72
CA ALA A 21 -33.08 10.37 55.41
C ALA A 21 -33.08 9.36 54.25
N LEU A 22 -33.99 8.39 54.27
CA LEU A 22 -34.15 7.41 53.18
C LEU A 22 -34.52 8.05 51.85
N LYS A 23 -35.47 9.01 51.83
CA LYS A 23 -35.80 9.77 50.62
C LYS A 23 -34.61 10.57 50.09
N CYS A 24 -33.87 11.26 50.98
CA CYS A 24 -32.66 12.00 50.61
C CYS A 24 -31.59 11.10 49.99
N LEU A 25 -31.35 9.95 50.61
CA LEU A 25 -30.37 8.98 50.14
C LEU A 25 -30.75 8.42 48.76
N LYS A 26 -32.04 8.17 48.52
CA LYS A 26 -32.53 7.74 47.22
C LYS A 26 -32.27 8.79 46.13
N PHE A 27 -32.55 10.07 46.40
CA PHE A 27 -32.26 11.15 45.44
C PHE A 27 -30.76 11.34 45.21
N LEU A 28 -29.96 11.19 46.26
CA LEU A 28 -28.50 11.27 46.16
C LEU A 28 -27.94 10.14 45.30
N ASN A 29 -28.42 8.91 45.46
CA ASN A 29 -27.99 7.76 44.66
C ASN A 29 -28.30 7.96 43.17
N VAL A 30 -29.49 8.45 42.83
CA VAL A 30 -29.84 8.72 41.42
C VAL A 30 -28.93 9.78 40.80
N GLU A 31 -28.58 10.83 41.54
CA GLU A 31 -27.64 11.85 41.05
C GLU A 31 -26.21 11.30 40.94
N TYR A 32 -25.80 10.44 41.87
CA TYR A 32 -24.51 9.76 41.82
C TYR A 32 -24.39 8.86 40.59
N GLU A 33 -25.40 8.04 40.30
CA GLU A 33 -25.40 7.17 39.11
C GLU A 33 -25.32 7.98 37.81
N LYS A 34 -26.06 9.10 37.72
CA LYS A 34 -25.96 10.00 36.55
C LYS A 34 -24.56 10.59 36.40
N LEU A 35 -23.94 11.02 37.50
CA LEU A 35 -22.59 11.58 37.48
C LEU A 35 -21.54 10.52 37.11
N ALA A 36 -21.66 9.31 37.66
CA ALA A 36 -20.81 8.18 37.32
C ALA A 36 -20.89 7.86 35.82
N LEU A 37 -22.10 7.72 35.28
CA LEU A 37 -22.32 7.46 33.86
C LEU A 37 -21.74 8.58 32.97
N LYS A 38 -21.89 9.84 33.37
CA LYS A 38 -21.31 10.98 32.64
C LYS A 38 -19.78 10.92 32.63
N ASN A 39 -19.15 10.61 33.76
CA ASN A 39 -17.70 10.45 33.84
C ASN A 39 -17.20 9.27 33.01
N ASP A 40 -17.91 8.14 33.02
CA ASP A 40 -17.56 6.97 32.22
C ASP A 40 -17.60 7.28 30.73
N ILE A 41 -18.66 7.96 30.26
CA ILE A 41 -18.77 8.40 28.87
C ILE A 41 -17.62 9.36 28.53
N GLN A 42 -17.35 10.35 29.38
CA GLN A 42 -16.29 11.31 29.15
C GLN A 42 -14.91 10.65 29.09
N SER A 43 -14.64 9.66 29.96
CA SER A 43 -13.37 8.93 29.95
C SER A 43 -13.23 8.07 28.71
N LYS A 44 -14.29 7.37 28.26
CA LYS A 44 -14.25 6.57 27.04
C LYS A 44 -13.99 7.44 25.82
N VAL A 45 -14.74 8.53 25.66
CA VAL A 45 -14.57 9.47 24.54
C VAL A 45 -13.15 10.04 24.51
N ARG A 46 -12.59 10.38 25.68
CA ARG A 46 -11.21 10.90 25.75
C ARG A 46 -10.18 9.87 25.32
N ASN A 47 -10.30 8.62 25.78
CA ASN A 47 -9.39 7.54 25.39
C ASN A 47 -9.44 7.26 23.89
N ASP A 48 -10.64 7.20 23.31
CA ASP A 48 -10.83 6.97 21.87
C ASP A 48 -10.23 8.12 21.05
N LEU A 49 -10.41 9.37 21.49
CA LEU A 49 -9.88 10.55 20.81
C LEU A 49 -8.34 10.63 20.90
N ASP A 50 -7.77 10.30 22.06
CA ASP A 50 -6.31 10.22 22.25
C ASP A 50 -5.70 9.13 21.36
N GLN A 51 -6.36 7.96 21.22
CA GLN A 51 -5.92 6.90 20.33
C GLN A 51 -5.98 7.34 18.86
N GLN A 52 -7.09 7.95 18.41
CA GLN A 52 -7.22 8.44 17.05
C GLN A 52 -6.19 9.53 16.71
N GLN A 53 -5.94 10.47 17.62
CA GLN A 53 -4.89 11.48 17.42
C GLN A 53 -3.52 10.85 17.30
N ARG A 54 -3.22 9.84 18.13
CA ARG A 54 -1.95 9.13 18.07
C ARG A 54 -1.77 8.39 16.76
N GLU A 55 -2.80 7.65 16.32
CA GLU A 55 -2.78 6.94 15.03
C GLU A 55 -2.62 7.91 13.86
N TYR A 56 -3.37 9.02 13.85
CA TYR A 56 -3.25 10.07 12.84
C TYR A 56 -1.83 10.65 12.80
N TYR A 57 -1.25 10.97 13.95
CA TYR A 57 0.09 11.51 14.04
C TYR A 57 1.14 10.53 13.52
N LEU A 58 1.04 9.25 13.89
CA LEU A 58 1.93 8.19 13.40
C LEU A 58 1.80 7.99 11.88
N GLN A 59 0.59 8.02 11.33
CA GLN A 59 0.36 7.95 9.89
C GLN A 59 1.01 9.13 9.16
N GLN A 60 0.85 10.35 9.70
CA GLN A 60 1.46 11.53 9.10
C GLN A 60 2.99 11.47 9.17
N GLN A 61 3.56 11.00 10.29
CA GLN A 61 5.01 10.78 10.40
C GLN A 61 5.49 9.73 9.40
N MET A 62 4.80 8.60 9.27
CA MET A 62 5.14 7.58 8.28
C MET A 62 5.09 8.15 6.87
N LYS A 63 4.06 8.92 6.53
CA LYS A 63 3.95 9.57 5.21
C LYS A 63 5.13 10.51 4.95
N THR A 64 5.51 11.35 5.91
CA THR A 64 6.67 12.22 5.78
C THR A 64 7.97 11.43 5.68
N ILE A 65 8.13 10.35 6.45
CA ILE A 65 9.29 9.46 6.33
C ILE A 65 9.34 8.85 4.92
N GLN A 66 8.23 8.39 4.36
CA GLN A 66 8.17 7.85 2.99
C GLN A 66 8.50 8.90 1.92
N GLU A 67 8.02 10.13 2.10
CA GLU A 67 8.35 11.27 1.24
C GLU A 67 9.86 11.60 1.31
N GLU A 68 10.44 11.66 2.52
CA GLU A 68 11.88 11.92 2.74
C GLU A 68 12.78 10.76 2.28
N LEU A 69 12.30 9.51 2.38
CA LEU A 69 13.00 8.32 1.85
C LEU A 69 12.90 8.21 0.32
N GLY A 70 12.12 9.06 -0.35
CA GLY A 70 12.02 9.07 -1.81
C GLY A 70 11.17 7.93 -2.38
N GLU A 71 10.24 7.37 -1.61
CA GLU A 71 9.43 6.19 -2.00
C GLU A 71 8.45 6.49 -3.17
N ASN A 72 8.25 7.75 -3.54
CA ASN A 72 7.56 8.13 -4.79
C ASN A 72 8.29 7.60 -6.03
N SER A 73 9.62 7.56 -6.01
CA SER A 73 10.40 7.02 -7.13
C SER A 73 10.13 5.54 -7.34
N TYR A 74 9.89 4.76 -6.28
CA TYR A 74 9.63 3.32 -6.36
C TYR A 74 8.27 3.00 -7.00
N GLN A 75 7.23 3.76 -6.66
CA GLN A 75 5.92 3.56 -7.28
C GLN A 75 5.89 3.99 -8.73
N GLU A 76 6.54 5.12 -9.07
CA GLU A 76 6.69 5.58 -10.46
C GLU A 76 7.44 4.55 -11.30
N ASP A 77 8.55 4.06 -10.78
CA ASP A 77 9.37 3.00 -11.38
C ASP A 77 8.61 1.73 -11.76
N ILE A 78 7.80 1.22 -10.83
CA ILE A 78 6.98 0.03 -11.07
C ILE A 78 5.87 0.34 -12.08
N GLN A 79 5.30 1.55 -12.02
CA GLN A 79 4.30 1.98 -13.00
C GLN A 79 4.90 2.11 -14.41
N GLU A 80 6.13 2.60 -14.55
CA GLU A 80 6.82 2.66 -15.83
C GLU A 80 7.01 1.26 -16.44
N LEU A 81 7.49 0.29 -15.65
CA LEU A 81 7.62 -1.11 -16.08
C LEU A 81 6.28 -1.68 -16.56
N VAL A 82 5.20 -1.45 -15.79
CA VAL A 82 3.85 -1.89 -16.15
C VAL A 82 3.40 -1.24 -17.46
N ASN A 83 3.64 0.05 -17.64
CA ASN A 83 3.23 0.78 -18.85
C ASN A 83 4.00 0.31 -20.08
N LYS A 84 5.32 0.13 -19.97
CA LYS A 84 6.14 -0.44 -21.05
C LYS A 84 5.68 -1.86 -21.40
N SER A 85 5.30 -2.66 -20.39
CA SER A 85 4.83 -4.02 -20.63
C SER A 85 3.54 -4.08 -21.45
N LYS A 86 2.60 -3.15 -21.27
CA LYS A 86 1.32 -3.16 -21.99
C LYS A 86 1.47 -2.99 -23.51
N ASN A 87 2.54 -2.34 -23.96
CA ASN A 87 2.78 -2.04 -25.36
C ASN A 87 3.53 -3.15 -26.11
N LYS A 88 3.88 -4.25 -25.43
CA LYS A 88 4.66 -5.36 -25.99
C LYS A 88 3.77 -6.55 -26.35
N ASN A 89 4.12 -7.23 -27.44
CA ASN A 89 3.45 -8.46 -27.88
C ASN A 89 4.07 -9.64 -27.14
N TRP A 90 3.45 -10.05 -26.04
CA TRP A 90 3.91 -11.17 -25.22
C TRP A 90 3.38 -12.51 -25.72
N ASN A 91 4.23 -13.53 -25.69
CA ASN A 91 3.77 -14.90 -25.63
C ASN A 91 3.14 -15.17 -24.23
N GLN A 92 2.15 -16.06 -24.17
CA GLN A 92 1.36 -16.30 -22.98
C GLN A 92 2.21 -16.76 -21.77
N ASP A 93 3.16 -17.67 -22.00
CA ASP A 93 4.06 -18.17 -20.97
C ASP A 93 4.96 -17.07 -20.39
N ILE A 94 5.45 -16.18 -21.26
CA ILE A 94 6.34 -15.07 -20.87
C ILE A 94 5.57 -14.02 -20.09
N LYS A 95 4.33 -13.72 -20.49
CA LYS A 95 3.47 -12.79 -19.77
C LYS A 95 3.20 -13.26 -18.35
N GLU A 96 2.86 -14.53 -18.18
CA GLU A 96 2.62 -15.11 -16.85
C GLU A 96 3.88 -15.08 -15.98
N HIS A 97 5.04 -15.40 -16.56
CA HIS A 97 6.33 -15.29 -15.87
C HIS A 97 6.63 -13.85 -15.45
N PHE A 98 6.46 -12.88 -16.34
CA PHE A 98 6.67 -11.46 -16.05
C PHE A 98 5.75 -10.96 -14.92
N GLU A 99 4.46 -11.30 -14.96
CA GLU A 99 3.50 -10.91 -13.92
C GLU A 99 3.88 -11.49 -12.54
N LYS A 100 4.35 -12.74 -12.50
CA LYS A 100 4.82 -13.38 -11.27
C LYS A 100 6.05 -12.68 -10.68
N GLU A 101 7.02 -12.35 -11.51
CA GLU A 101 8.24 -11.66 -11.09
C GLU A 101 7.98 -10.19 -10.71
N LEU A 102 7.05 -9.51 -11.38
CA LEU A 102 6.59 -8.17 -11.01
C LEU A 102 5.87 -8.16 -9.66
N ALA A 103 5.07 -9.20 -9.37
CA ALA A 103 4.43 -9.36 -8.07
C ALA A 103 5.42 -9.65 -6.93
N LYS A 104 6.61 -10.22 -7.22
CA LYS A 104 7.71 -10.33 -6.27
C LYS A 104 8.38 -8.98 -6.05
N LEU A 105 8.72 -8.27 -7.13
CA LEU A 105 9.35 -6.95 -7.09
C LEU A 105 8.52 -5.98 -6.22
N LYS A 106 7.20 -5.93 -6.40
CA LYS A 106 6.28 -5.08 -5.61
C LYS A 106 6.31 -5.32 -4.10
N ARG A 107 6.70 -6.52 -3.66
CA ARG A 107 6.76 -6.91 -2.24
C ARG A 107 8.16 -6.76 -1.65
N MET A 108 9.18 -6.53 -2.48
CA MET A 108 10.55 -6.33 -2.03
C MET A 108 10.75 -4.91 -1.51
N ASN A 109 11.62 -4.76 -0.52
CA ASN A 109 12.04 -3.45 -0.04
C ASN A 109 13.07 -2.86 -1.03
N SER A 110 12.81 -1.64 -1.51
CA SER A 110 13.64 -0.91 -2.48
C SER A 110 15.07 -0.65 -2.01
N GLN A 111 15.32 -0.67 -0.70
CA GLN A 111 16.63 -0.45 -0.09
C GLN A 111 17.55 -1.68 -0.16
N VAL A 112 17.02 -2.85 -0.50
CA VAL A 112 17.81 -4.09 -0.58
C VAL A 112 18.46 -4.19 -1.96
N ALA A 113 19.74 -4.55 -2.02
CA ALA A 113 20.49 -4.66 -3.29
C ALA A 113 19.84 -5.62 -4.30
N GLU A 114 19.14 -6.65 -3.83
CA GLU A 114 18.39 -7.61 -4.63
C GLU A 114 17.26 -6.96 -5.45
N TYR A 115 16.69 -5.84 -4.97
CA TYR A 115 15.67 -5.09 -5.70
C TYR A 115 16.20 -4.55 -7.03
N SER A 116 17.40 -3.99 -7.04
CA SER A 116 18.02 -3.44 -8.25
C SER A 116 18.30 -4.55 -9.29
N VAL A 117 18.74 -5.73 -8.84
CA VAL A 117 18.97 -6.88 -9.71
C VAL A 117 17.66 -7.36 -10.35
N GLN A 118 16.62 -7.51 -9.54
CA GLN A 118 15.29 -7.94 -10.01
C GLN A 118 14.66 -6.91 -10.96
N ARG A 119 14.84 -5.62 -10.67
CA ARG A 119 14.40 -4.53 -11.55
C ARG A 119 15.08 -4.61 -12.92
N ASN A 120 16.42 -4.70 -12.94
CA ASN A 120 17.18 -4.80 -14.17
C ASN A 120 16.78 -6.03 -15.01
N TYR A 121 16.50 -7.15 -14.35
CA TYR A 121 15.98 -8.34 -15.01
C TYR A 121 14.62 -8.10 -15.68
N LEU A 122 13.69 -7.44 -14.99
CA LEU A 122 12.38 -7.09 -15.54
C LEU A 122 12.47 -6.07 -16.67
N ASP A 123 13.35 -5.07 -16.57
CA ASP A 123 13.61 -4.12 -17.66
C ASP A 123 14.15 -4.84 -18.90
N LEU A 124 15.10 -5.77 -18.75
CA LEU A 124 15.65 -6.56 -19.86
C LEU A 124 14.57 -7.40 -20.55
N ILE A 125 13.66 -8.01 -19.78
CA ILE A 125 12.52 -8.76 -20.35
C ILE A 125 11.63 -7.85 -21.19
N VAL A 126 11.38 -6.63 -20.74
CA VAL A 126 10.51 -5.66 -21.44
C VAL A 126 11.17 -5.09 -22.68
N ASP A 127 12.48 -4.89 -22.66
CA ASP A 127 13.23 -4.32 -23.78
C ASP A 127 13.37 -5.30 -24.95
N LEU A 128 13.32 -6.60 -24.71
CA LEU A 128 13.43 -7.62 -25.77
C LEU A 128 12.34 -7.44 -26.86
N PRO A 129 12.70 -7.60 -28.15
CA PRO A 129 11.78 -7.48 -29.28
C PRO A 129 11.00 -8.80 -29.47
N TRP A 130 10.12 -9.12 -28.53
CA TRP A 130 9.24 -10.29 -28.61
C TRP A 130 8.37 -10.25 -29.87
N GLU A 131 8.28 -11.39 -30.56
CA GLU A 131 7.47 -11.58 -31.78
C GLU A 131 7.82 -10.61 -32.93
N ASN A 132 8.97 -9.92 -32.85
CA ASN A 132 9.48 -9.04 -33.90
C ASN A 132 10.66 -9.73 -34.58
N TYR A 133 10.44 -10.15 -35.83
CA TYR A 133 11.44 -10.81 -36.66
C TYR A 133 11.82 -9.88 -37.81
N SER A 134 13.10 -9.86 -38.19
CA SER A 134 13.51 -9.25 -39.46
C SER A 134 13.08 -10.14 -40.62
N GLU A 135 12.66 -9.52 -41.74
CA GLU A 135 12.47 -10.28 -42.97
C GLU A 135 13.81 -10.83 -43.45
N ASP A 136 13.88 -12.15 -43.50
CA ASP A 136 15.10 -12.87 -43.85
C ASP A 136 15.24 -12.93 -45.38
N ASN A 137 16.34 -12.41 -45.91
CA ASN A 137 16.56 -12.31 -47.35
C ASN A 137 17.46 -13.44 -47.84
N PHE A 138 16.86 -14.57 -48.23
CA PHE A 138 17.55 -15.77 -48.73
C PHE A 138 18.02 -15.68 -50.19
N ASP A 139 18.51 -14.52 -50.64
CA ASP A 139 19.07 -14.37 -51.98
C ASP A 139 20.52 -14.91 -52.00
N LEU A 140 20.66 -16.21 -52.27
CA LEU A 140 21.94 -16.92 -52.31
C LEU A 140 22.96 -16.26 -53.26
N ASN A 141 22.49 -15.66 -54.36
CA ASN A 141 23.38 -14.98 -55.32
C ASN A 141 23.95 -13.68 -54.73
N LYS A 142 23.16 -12.94 -53.94
CA LYS A 142 23.65 -11.77 -53.20
C LYS A 142 24.56 -12.18 -52.06
N ALA A 143 24.19 -13.23 -51.31
CA ALA A 143 25.02 -13.76 -50.24
C ALA A 143 26.42 -14.17 -50.76
N GLN A 144 26.47 -14.91 -51.89
CA GLN A 144 27.72 -15.31 -52.52
C GLN A 144 28.55 -14.11 -53.00
N LYS A 145 27.92 -13.11 -53.63
CA LYS A 145 28.63 -11.88 -54.07
C LYS A 145 29.18 -11.05 -52.92
N ILE A 146 28.45 -10.95 -51.81
CA ILE A 146 28.90 -10.23 -50.60
C ILE A 146 30.05 -11.00 -49.96
N LEU A 147 29.94 -12.33 -49.86
CA LEU A 147 30.98 -13.21 -49.31
C LEU A 147 32.26 -13.20 -50.17
N ASP A 148 32.13 -13.18 -51.49
CA ASP A 148 33.27 -13.09 -52.43
C ASP A 148 33.96 -11.72 -52.39
N ARG A 149 33.20 -10.65 -52.12
CA ARG A 149 33.72 -9.28 -52.00
C ARG A 149 34.43 -9.06 -50.66
N ASP A 150 33.84 -9.53 -49.58
CA ASP A 150 34.34 -9.27 -48.22
C ASP A 150 35.42 -10.30 -47.80
N HIS A 151 35.54 -11.43 -48.51
CA HIS A 151 36.56 -12.47 -48.28
C HIS A 151 37.19 -12.99 -49.59
N LEU A 152 38.33 -12.39 -49.97
CA LEU A 152 39.10 -12.74 -51.19
C LEU A 152 40.03 -13.97 -51.06
N ASP A 153 40.26 -14.52 -49.86
CA ASP A 153 41.33 -15.54 -49.63
C ASP A 153 40.88 -16.88 -49.02
N LEU A 154 39.57 -17.18 -48.96
CA LEU A 154 39.06 -18.41 -48.34
C LEU A 154 38.21 -19.22 -49.32
N MET A 155 38.84 -19.80 -50.35
CA MET A 155 38.16 -20.70 -51.29
C MET A 155 37.76 -22.06 -50.69
N MET A 156 38.45 -22.54 -49.64
CA MET A 156 38.29 -23.91 -49.13
C MET A 156 37.13 -24.11 -48.15
N LEU A 157 36.57 -23.06 -47.54
CA LEU A 157 35.47 -23.15 -46.55
C LEU A 157 34.08 -22.79 -47.13
N LYS A 158 34.00 -22.38 -48.40
CA LYS A 158 32.77 -21.88 -49.05
C LYS A 158 31.77 -22.97 -49.47
N ARG A 159 32.05 -24.26 -49.21
CA ARG A 159 31.24 -25.37 -49.77
C ARG A 159 30.20 -25.96 -48.81
N GLU A 160 30.19 -25.58 -47.53
CA GLU A 160 29.28 -26.15 -46.52
C GLU A 160 28.43 -25.09 -45.75
N LEU A 161 28.46 -23.82 -46.17
CA LEU A 161 27.62 -22.73 -45.67
C LEU A 161 26.67 -22.25 -46.77
#